data_AF-A0A8X7CDJ7-F1
#
_entry.id   AF-A0A8X7CDJ7-F1
#
_cell.length_a   1.000
_cell.length_b   1.000
_cell.length_c   1.000
_cell.angle_alpha   90.00
_cell.angle_beta   90.00
_cell.angle_gamma   90.00
#
_symmetry.space_group_name_H-M   'P 1'
#
loop_
_entity.id
_entity.type
_entity.pdbx_description
1 polymer ?
#
loop_
_entity_poly.entity_id
_entity_poly.type
_entity_poly.pdbx_seq_one_letter_code
_entity_poly.pdbx_strand_id
1 'polypeptide(L)'
;MGWILRFINNSRTTVEKRKHFELSSHEIKSAEKKRIRYRRKLIEDFRSRFRKEYLGQLRQKLPGKVGNDFKIGDIVIIEELSKKRVFWPLGKVIGLLPGRDGKVRTLKIR
;
A
#
# COMPACT_ATOMS: atom_id res chain seq x y z
N MET A 1 8.91 -3.71 53.17
CA MET A 1 7.95 -2.80 52.49
C MET A 1 8.64 -1.54 51.93
N GLY A 2 9.70 -1.69 51.10
CA GLY A 2 10.46 -0.55 50.55
C GLY A 2 10.10 -0.15 49.12
N TRP A 3 9.30 -0.97 48.42
CA TRP A 3 8.96 -0.76 47.01
C TRP A 3 7.94 0.37 46.80
N ILE A 4 6.98 0.53 47.72
CA ILE A 4 5.96 1.59 47.64
C ILE A 4 6.61 2.98 47.84
N LEU A 5 7.55 3.11 48.78
CA LEU A 5 8.27 4.39 48.98
C LEU A 5 9.16 4.74 47.79
N ARG A 6 9.79 3.76 47.13
CA ARG A 6 10.57 3.99 45.90
C ARG A 6 9.68 4.42 44.73
N PHE A 7 8.50 3.82 44.61
CA PHE A 7 7.51 4.18 43.58
C PHE A 7 6.94 5.59 43.82
N ILE A 8 6.57 5.93 45.05
CA ILE A 8 6.08 7.28 45.42
C ILE A 8 7.19 8.33 45.22
N ASN A 9 8.45 8.01 45.54
CA ASN A 9 9.57 8.93 45.30
C ASN A 9 9.82 9.13 43.79
N ASN A 10 9.77 8.05 42.99
CA ASN A 10 9.85 8.14 41.53
C ASN A 10 8.64 8.87 40.89
N SER A 11 7.49 8.87 41.57
CA SER A 11 6.29 9.61 41.17
C SER A 11 6.32 11.08 41.61
N ARG A 12 7.12 11.44 42.62
CA ARG A 12 7.31 12.83 43.09
C ARG A 12 8.40 13.55 42.32
N THR A 13 9.46 12.87 41.91
CA THR A 13 10.55 13.45 41.10
C THR A 13 10.11 13.83 39.68
N THR A 14 9.01 13.25 39.16
CA THR A 14 8.42 13.66 37.87
C THR A 14 7.58 14.93 37.96
N VAL A 15 7.21 15.36 39.18
CA VAL A 15 6.34 16.52 39.44
C VAL A 15 7.16 17.79 39.75
N GLU A 16 8.45 17.66 40.11
CA GLU A 16 9.40 18.78 40.13
C GLU A 16 9.78 19.19 38.70
N LYS A 17 8.83 19.90 38.09
CA LYS A 17 8.91 20.83 36.95
C LYS A 17 10.31 20.98 36.35
N ARG A 18 10.50 20.38 35.17
CA ARG A 18 11.33 20.97 34.11
C ARG A 18 10.98 22.46 34.01
N LYS A 19 11.92 23.34 34.34
CA LYS A 19 11.75 24.80 34.30
C LYS A 19 11.55 25.37 32.88
N HIS A 20 11.57 24.54 31.85
CA HIS A 20 11.20 24.88 30.48
C HIS A 20 9.92 24.12 30.10
N PHE A 21 8.78 24.81 30.14
CA PHE A 21 7.48 24.24 29.77
C PHE A 21 7.27 24.22 28.25
N GLU A 22 8.04 24.99 27.49
CA GLU A 22 7.97 25.02 26.04
C GLU A 22 9.23 24.40 25.43
N LEU A 23 9.04 23.38 24.60
CA LEU A 23 10.10 22.83 23.76
C LEU A 23 10.60 23.93 22.84
N SER A 24 11.92 24.09 22.75
CA SER A 24 12.52 25.01 21.79
C SER A 24 12.06 24.64 20.38
N SER A 25 11.81 25.63 19.52
CA SER A 25 11.40 25.37 18.13
C SER A 25 12.37 24.44 17.39
N HIS A 26 13.63 24.40 17.80
CA HIS A 26 14.63 23.45 17.30
C HIS A 26 14.34 22.00 17.73
N GLU A 27 13.93 21.78 18.98
CA GLU A 27 13.58 20.46 19.51
C GLU A 27 12.31 19.92 18.85
N ILE A 28 11.31 20.77 18.65
CA ILE A 28 10.08 20.43 17.92
C ILE A 28 10.42 20.04 16.48
N LYS A 29 11.18 20.87 15.75
CA LYS A 29 11.63 20.55 14.38
C LYS A 29 12.44 19.26 14.30
N SER A 30 13.30 19.00 15.29
CA SER A 30 14.08 17.76 15.38
C SER A 30 13.19 16.53 15.58
N ALA A 31 12.21 16.61 16.47
CA ALA A 31 11.24 15.55 16.73
C ALA A 31 10.35 15.27 15.50
N GLU A 32 9.87 16.31 14.82
CA GLU A 32 9.11 16.19 13.57
C GLU A 32 9.95 15.54 12.47
N LYS A 33 11.20 15.96 12.30
CA LYS A 33 12.14 15.37 11.33
C LYS A 33 12.38 13.89 11.61
N LYS A 34 12.54 13.50 12.88
CA LYS A 34 12.65 12.09 13.29
C LYS A 34 11.39 11.31 12.95
N ARG A 35 10.20 11.85 13.23
CA ARG A 35 8.91 11.22 12.92
C ARG A 35 8.70 11.04 11.41
N ILE A 36 9.03 12.04 10.60
CA ILE A 36 8.95 11.97 9.13
C ILE A 36 9.93 10.92 8.60
N ARG A 37 11.18 10.91 9.09
CA ARG A 37 12.18 9.91 8.70
C ARG A 37 11.72 8.49 9.03
N TYR A 38 11.16 8.29 10.22
CA TYR A 38 10.63 7.00 10.65
C TYR A 38 9.47 6.53 9.75
N ARG A 39 8.49 7.40 9.46
CA ARG A 39 7.40 7.08 8.54
C ARG A 39 7.89 6.72 7.13
N ARG A 40 8.87 7.46 6.60
CA ARG A 40 9.49 7.14 5.31
C ARG A 40 10.13 5.76 5.32
N LYS A 41 10.91 5.45 6.37
CA LYS A 41 11.52 4.13 6.55
C LYS A 41 10.47 3.02 6.59
N LEU A 42 9.38 3.18 7.34
CA LEU A 42 8.30 2.19 7.40
C LEU A 42 7.68 1.92 6.01
N ILE A 43 7.44 2.97 5.24
CA ILE A 43 6.88 2.83 3.88
C ILE A 43 7.87 2.13 2.95
N GLU A 44 9.15 2.44 3.07
CA GLU A 44 10.22 1.81 2.27
C GLU A 44 10.39 0.33 2.62
N ASP A 45 10.46 0.01 3.91
CA ASP A 45 10.54 -1.36 4.43
C ASP A 45 9.32 -2.17 3.98
N PHE A 46 8.12 -1.59 4.09
CA PHE A 46 6.89 -2.22 3.60
C PHE A 46 6.96 -2.50 2.10
N ARG A 47 7.34 -1.53 1.27
CA ARG A 47 7.46 -1.73 -0.19
C ARG A 47 8.49 -2.80 -0.53
N SER A 48 9.60 -2.85 0.18
CA SER A 48 10.65 -3.86 -0.01
C SER A 48 10.14 -5.27 0.30
N ARG A 49 9.50 -5.45 1.46
CA ARG A 49 8.90 -6.74 1.85
C ARG A 49 7.77 -7.15 0.91
N PHE A 50 6.86 -6.23 0.60
CA PHE A 50 5.76 -6.49 -0.32
C PHE A 50 6.27 -6.98 -1.69
N ARG A 51 7.32 -6.36 -2.25
CA ARG A 51 7.91 -6.84 -3.50
C ARG A 51 8.58 -8.21 -3.36
N LYS A 52 9.33 -8.44 -2.29
CA LYS A 52 10.08 -9.69 -2.09
C LYS A 52 9.15 -10.88 -1.81
N GLU A 53 8.20 -10.68 -0.91
CA GLU A 53 7.36 -11.74 -0.37
C GLU A 53 6.10 -11.93 -1.22
N TYR A 54 5.38 -10.85 -1.54
CA TYR A 54 4.09 -10.95 -2.22
C TYR A 54 4.21 -11.11 -3.74
N LEU A 55 5.05 -10.30 -4.42
CA LEU A 55 5.19 -10.43 -5.89
C LEU A 55 5.87 -11.75 -6.29
N GLY A 56 6.78 -12.28 -5.48
CA GLY A 56 7.38 -13.59 -5.71
C GLY A 56 6.38 -14.76 -5.55
N GLN A 57 5.35 -14.57 -4.72
CA GLN A 57 4.26 -15.52 -4.50
C GLN A 57 3.09 -15.35 -5.47
N LEU A 58 3.03 -14.23 -6.22
CA LEU A 58 2.04 -14.02 -7.29
C LEU A 58 2.30 -15.06 -8.39
N ARG A 59 1.63 -16.21 -8.24
CA ARG A 59 1.62 -17.41 -9.09
C ARG A 59 2.28 -17.19 -10.45
N GLN A 60 3.37 -17.91 -10.69
CA GLN A 60 3.78 -18.24 -12.07
C GLN A 60 2.53 -18.77 -12.77
N LYS A 61 2.15 -18.11 -13.87
CA LYS A 61 1.02 -18.49 -14.71
C LYS A 61 1.26 -19.95 -15.11
N LEU A 62 0.55 -20.88 -14.49
CA LEU A 62 0.68 -22.31 -14.80
C LEU A 62 0.49 -22.48 -16.31
N PRO A 63 1.46 -23.06 -17.03
CA PRO A 63 1.30 -23.33 -18.45
C PRO A 63 0.11 -24.29 -18.58
N GLY A 64 -0.98 -23.82 -19.19
CA GLY A 64 -2.20 -24.62 -19.38
C GLY A 64 -3.49 -24.03 -18.83
N LYS A 65 -3.48 -22.91 -18.08
CA LYS A 65 -4.72 -22.14 -17.91
C LYS A 65 -5.02 -21.38 -19.19
N VAL A 66 -5.74 -22.07 -20.07
CA VAL A 66 -6.51 -21.49 -21.18
C VAL A 66 -7.19 -20.24 -20.63
N GLY A 67 -6.96 -19.10 -21.29
CA GLY A 67 -7.45 -17.82 -20.84
C GLY A 67 -8.93 -17.93 -20.49
N ASN A 68 -9.33 -17.36 -19.35
CA ASN A 68 -10.73 -17.30 -18.99
C ASN A 68 -11.51 -16.72 -20.18
N ASP A 69 -12.53 -17.44 -20.64
CA ASP A 69 -13.43 -16.91 -21.66
C ASP A 69 -14.10 -15.65 -21.12
N PHE A 70 -14.04 -14.58 -21.88
CA PHE A 70 -14.68 -13.32 -21.54
C PHE A 70 -16.20 -13.49 -21.54
N LYS A 71 -16.88 -12.87 -20.58
CA LYS A 71 -18.34 -12.85 -20.50
C LYS A 71 -18.86 -11.44 -20.68
N ILE A 72 -20.06 -11.35 -21.22
CA ILE A 72 -20.80 -10.07 -21.26
C ILE A 72 -21.05 -9.64 -19.82
N GLY A 73 -20.70 -8.40 -19.50
CA GLY A 73 -20.79 -7.83 -18.17
C GLY A 73 -19.46 -7.74 -17.43
N ASP A 74 -18.41 -8.42 -17.89
CA ASP A 74 -17.09 -8.35 -17.28
C ASP A 74 -16.51 -6.92 -17.36
N ILE A 75 -15.79 -6.52 -16.32
CA ILE A 75 -15.04 -5.26 -16.31
C ILE A 75 -13.60 -5.56 -16.70
N VAL A 76 -13.13 -4.90 -17.75
CA VAL A 76 -11.78 -5.04 -18.29
C VAL A 76 -11.03 -3.72 -18.20
N ILE A 77 -9.71 -3.79 -18.03
CA ILE A 77 -8.82 -2.62 -18.15
C ILE A 77 -8.37 -2.52 -19.60
N ILE A 78 -8.51 -1.34 -20.19
CA ILE A 78 -8.16 -1.07 -21.59
C ILE A 78 -6.77 -0.43 -21.61
N GLU A 79 -5.84 -1.06 -22.32
CA GLU A 79 -4.50 -0.51 -22.51
C GLU A 79 -4.56 0.78 -23.35
N GLU A 80 -4.15 1.90 -22.76
CA GLU A 80 -4.05 3.18 -23.43
C GLU A 80 -2.59 3.64 -23.39
N LEU A 81 -1.93 3.61 -24.56
CA LEU A 81 -0.48 3.85 -24.69
C LEU A 81 -0.06 5.26 -24.23
N SER A 82 -0.98 6.24 -24.29
CA SER A 82 -0.71 7.62 -23.87
C SER A 82 -0.73 7.80 -22.35
N LYS A 83 -1.25 6.82 -21.59
CA LYS A 83 -1.45 6.93 -20.14
C LYS A 83 -0.61 5.91 -19.38
N LYS A 84 -0.17 6.29 -18.18
CA LYS A 84 0.42 5.33 -17.24
C LYS A 84 -0.63 4.26 -16.92
N ARG A 85 -0.18 3.02 -16.69
CA ARG A 85 -1.04 1.85 -16.40
C ARG A 85 -2.09 2.08 -15.31
N VAL A 86 -1.77 2.90 -14.30
CA VAL A 86 -2.70 3.24 -13.20
C VAL A 86 -3.89 4.09 -13.64
N PHE A 87 -3.80 4.73 -14.80
CA PHE A 87 -4.85 5.57 -15.40
C PHE A 87 -5.47 4.95 -16.65
N TRP A 88 -5.23 3.66 -16.89
CA TRP A 88 -5.89 2.94 -17.96
C TRP A 88 -7.40 2.89 -17.69
N PRO A 89 -8.24 3.24 -18.68
CA PRO A 89 -9.67 3.25 -18.49
C PRO A 89 -10.22 1.84 -18.26
N LEU A 90 -11.28 1.76 -17.45
CA LEU A 90 -12.08 0.56 -17.32
C LEU A 90 -13.18 0.57 -18.37
N GLY A 91 -13.47 -0.58 -18.96
CA GLY A 91 -14.60 -0.78 -19.86
C GLY A 91 -15.44 -1.97 -19.44
N LYS A 92 -16.74 -1.93 -19.72
CA LYS A 92 -17.62 -3.08 -19.52
C LYS A 92 -17.80 -3.81 -20.83
N VAL A 93 -17.61 -5.13 -20.83
CA VAL A 93 -17.85 -5.97 -22.01
C VAL A 93 -19.35 -6.01 -22.30
N ILE A 94 -19.74 -5.57 -23.49
CA ILE A 94 -21.14 -5.60 -23.97
C ILE A 94 -21.36 -6.59 -25.11
N GLY A 95 -20.28 -7.12 -25.68
CA GLY A 95 -20.37 -8.13 -26.74
C GLY A 95 -19.05 -8.83 -26.99
N LEU A 96 -19.15 -10.06 -27.48
CA LEU A 96 -18.01 -10.91 -27.83
C LEU A 96 -18.00 -11.11 -29.35
N LEU A 97 -16.84 -10.96 -29.97
CA LEU A 97 -16.66 -11.17 -31.42
C LEU A 97 -15.72 -12.37 -31.62
N PRO A 98 -16.28 -13.58 -31.84
CA PRO A 98 -15.48 -14.76 -32.12
C PRO A 98 -14.85 -14.68 -33.51
N GLY A 99 -13.61 -15.18 -33.64
CA GLY A 99 -12.94 -15.36 -34.92
C GLY A 99 -13.48 -16.57 -35.70
N ARG A 100 -12.91 -16.81 -36.88
CA ARG A 100 -13.28 -17.97 -37.74
C ARG A 100 -13.04 -19.33 -37.06
N ASP A 101 -12.12 -19.40 -36.11
CA ASP A 101 -11.79 -20.58 -35.31
C ASP A 101 -12.64 -20.71 -34.04
N GLY A 102 -13.69 -19.89 -33.89
CA GLY A 102 -14.58 -19.88 -32.73
C GLY A 102 -14.00 -19.22 -31.47
N LYS A 103 -12.73 -18.79 -31.49
CA LYS A 103 -12.07 -18.17 -30.33
C LYS A 103 -12.33 -16.67 -30.29
N VAL A 104 -12.72 -16.17 -29.11
CA VAL A 104 -12.95 -14.73 -28.88
C VAL A 104 -11.62 -14.01 -28.74
N ARG A 105 -11.31 -13.12 -29.68
CA ARG A 105 -10.12 -12.25 -29.63
C ARG A 105 -10.46 -10.77 -29.56
N THR A 106 -11.68 -10.41 -29.96
CA THR A 106 -12.15 -9.02 -29.99
C THR A 106 -13.39 -8.88 -29.11
N LEU A 107 -13.41 -7.82 -28.32
CA LEU A 107 -14.51 -7.51 -27.41
C LEU A 107 -15.12 -6.17 -27.82
N LYS A 108 -16.44 -6.06 -27.69
CA LYS A 108 -17.13 -4.78 -27.77
C LYS A 108 -17.32 -4.27 -26.35
N ILE A 109 -16.91 -3.03 -26.11
CA ILE A 109 -16.92 -2.39 -24.79
C ILE A 109 -17.79 -1.13 -24.79
N ARG A 110 -18.28 -0.76 -23.60
CA ARG A 110 -18.97 0.51 -23.31
C ARG A 110 -18.33 1.19 -22.11
#